data_AF-A0A1B0GNV7-F1
#
_entry.id   AF-A0A1B0GNV7-F1
#
_cell.length_a   1.000
_cell.length_b   1.000
_cell.length_c   1.000
_cell.angle_alpha   90.00
_cell.angle_beta   90.00
_cell.angle_gamma   90.00
#
_symmetry.space_group_name_H-M   'P 1'
#
loop_
_entity.id
_entity.type
_entity.pdbx_description
1 polymer ?
#
loop_
_entity_poly.entity_id
_entity_poly.type
_entity_poly.pdbx_seq_one_letter_code
_entity_poly.pdbx_strand_id
1 'polypeptide(L)'
;LPQIRYLKVPVADGYEASVRLRLPAELNFPSGNGQKYPMIVYVYGGPNSARVTDSFGVGFGDFLVSGHHVIEAQIDGRGTANQGTDMLFTLNNHLGTVEIIDQIAVTKYLQDNFNFIDADRTGIWGWSYGGYATAMALAKDTQRVFQCGISVAPVISWIYYDSIYTERYMGLPNVTYNDAGYNASDITRNIEEFKHHDFLLIHGNADDNVHFQNSMMLSRALQRANIYFEQMSDWRGSSFTFSRDYTKILVRYSVRSIFRHSIVAKYAVYDIATSTSTNVSNADELNVCAWSPVDSNTLAFVKDNDVYLKKLDGEETRLTNDGIPGVIYNGVPDWVYEEEVLGSGAALWFSSNGGKIAIASFNDTEVNEFMYFMYRQPGNLANQYFDEIKLRYPKAGATNPHVVLRVLDVSVAGGVWRDVPTPENIVTTDHILGTVSWFDDNRILALWLNRRQNIATLQSCTIGSDIVCTEIIHFSEPNGWVSINAPRCYTNANICLMIANADGWYKVWKYDFVLQQTSTITPSQFTVSSIYGYDEVNNNLYYTAVPGSNPQQRHVFRDNTCLTCSSKSPEGVDCSYASGSFSRDFSHYALTCSGPTPSYTHLTKTSYSILGKA
;
A
#
# COMPACT_ATOMS: atom_id res chain seq x y z
N LEU A 1 8.80 8.40 22.43
CA LEU A 1 7.41 8.15 21.97
C LEU A 1 6.54 9.30 22.48
N PRO A 2 5.56 9.76 21.70
CA PRO A 2 4.59 10.77 22.14
C PRO A 2 3.95 10.40 23.47
N GLN A 3 3.68 11.41 24.31
CA GLN A 3 2.85 11.20 25.49
C GLN A 3 1.38 11.27 25.09
N ILE A 4 0.57 10.31 25.51
CA ILE A 4 -0.88 10.32 25.27
C ILE A 4 -1.59 10.78 26.55
N ARG A 5 -2.53 11.71 26.42
CA ARG A 5 -3.41 12.15 27.51
C ARG A 5 -4.85 12.10 27.07
N TYR A 6 -5.71 11.64 27.96
CA TYR A 6 -7.16 11.68 27.78
C TYR A 6 -7.75 12.69 28.73
N LEU A 7 -8.65 13.52 28.23
CA LEU A 7 -9.32 14.56 28.99
C LEU A 7 -10.83 14.46 28.76
N LYS A 8 -11.58 14.93 29.76
CA LYS A 8 -12.99 15.28 29.62
C LYS A 8 -13.10 16.79 29.62
N VAL A 9 -13.71 17.34 28.58
CA VAL A 9 -13.87 18.78 28.41
C VAL A 9 -15.35 19.10 28.39
N PRO A 10 -15.85 19.98 29.28
CA PRO A 10 -17.25 20.34 29.30
C PRO A 10 -17.62 21.09 28.03
N VAL A 11 -18.75 20.71 27.43
CA VAL A 11 -19.40 21.42 26.33
C VAL A 11 -20.81 21.85 26.78
N ALA A 12 -21.57 22.52 25.90
CA ALA A 12 -22.91 22.99 26.22
C ALA A 12 -23.85 21.83 26.62
N ASP A 13 -24.95 22.19 27.31
CA ASP A 13 -26.04 21.27 27.68
C ASP A 13 -25.64 20.11 28.62
N GLY A 14 -24.54 20.28 29.37
CA GLY A 14 -24.11 19.33 30.39
C GLY A 14 -23.37 18.10 29.87
N TYR A 15 -23.00 18.08 28.59
CA TYR A 15 -22.19 17.00 28.01
C TYR A 15 -20.69 17.24 28.24
N GLU A 16 -19.92 16.15 28.31
CA GLU A 16 -18.46 16.20 28.37
C GLU A 16 -17.86 15.49 27.15
N ALA A 17 -17.20 16.26 26.28
CA ALA A 17 -16.49 15.72 25.14
C ALA A 17 -15.25 14.93 25.61
N SER A 18 -15.06 13.76 25.02
CA SER A 18 -13.82 13.00 25.18
C SER A 18 -12.74 13.62 24.30
N VAL A 19 -11.55 13.85 24.85
CA VAL A 19 -10.42 14.41 24.12
C VAL A 19 -9.21 13.51 24.28
N ARG A 20 -8.51 13.22 23.18
CA ARG A 20 -7.17 12.63 23.20
C ARG A 20 -6.17 13.66 22.72
N LEU A 21 -5.14 13.91 23.53
CA LEU A 21 -3.98 14.70 23.15
C LEU A 21 -2.79 13.76 22.95
N ARG A 22 -2.15 13.84 21.79
CA ARG A 22 -0.78 13.36 21.58
C ARG A 22 0.17 14.54 21.73
N LEU A 23 1.09 14.43 22.67
CA LEU A 23 1.99 15.50 23.09
C LEU A 23 3.45 15.10 22.77
N PRO A 24 4.31 16.07 22.40
CA PRO A 24 5.74 15.83 22.24
C PRO A 24 6.35 15.21 23.52
N ALA A 25 7.36 14.36 23.35
CA ALA A 25 7.89 13.55 24.45
C ALA A 25 8.50 14.40 25.58
N GLU A 26 9.04 15.56 25.24
CA GLU A 26 9.68 16.55 26.09
C GLU A 26 8.71 17.52 26.78
N LEU A 27 7.42 17.51 26.41
CA LEU A 27 6.41 18.39 26.98
C LEU A 27 6.00 17.88 28.38
N ASN A 28 6.06 18.77 29.38
CA ASN A 28 5.63 18.45 30.74
C ASN A 28 4.14 18.76 30.93
N PHE A 29 3.27 17.75 30.96
CA PHE A 29 1.84 17.95 31.19
C PHE A 29 1.49 17.96 32.68
N PRO A 30 0.60 18.85 33.18
CA PRO A 30 -0.16 19.90 32.46
C PRO A 30 0.51 21.28 32.47
N SER A 31 1.66 21.45 33.11
CA SER A 31 2.28 22.75 33.39
C SER A 31 3.06 23.37 32.22
N GLY A 32 3.35 22.59 31.19
CA GLY A 32 4.26 22.96 30.10
C GLY A 32 5.74 22.94 30.54
N ASN A 33 6.62 23.20 29.59
CA ASN A 33 8.07 23.33 29.81
C ASN A 33 8.60 24.72 29.45
N GLY A 34 7.72 25.73 29.38
CA GLY A 34 8.04 27.12 29.01
C GLY A 34 7.99 27.40 27.50
N GLN A 35 7.79 26.37 26.67
CA GLN A 35 7.63 26.49 25.22
C GLN A 35 6.15 26.37 24.81
N LYS A 36 5.78 27.11 23.75
CA LYS A 36 4.49 26.94 23.06
C LYS A 36 4.63 26.06 21.82
N TYR A 37 3.65 25.20 21.60
CA TYR A 37 3.60 24.23 20.51
C TYR A 37 2.39 24.52 19.62
N PRO A 38 2.55 24.47 18.29
CA PRO A 38 1.39 24.47 17.40
C PRO A 38 0.51 23.26 17.69
N MET A 39 -0.79 23.37 17.41
CA MET A 39 -1.74 22.29 17.59
C MET A 39 -2.50 22.01 16.30
N ILE A 40 -2.78 20.75 16.04
CA ILE A 40 -3.67 20.33 14.96
C ILE A 40 -4.77 19.44 15.48
N VAL A 41 -6.01 19.79 15.16
CA VAL A 41 -7.19 18.97 15.46
C VAL A 41 -7.41 18.00 14.30
N TYR A 42 -7.36 16.71 14.59
CA TYR A 42 -7.74 15.67 13.64
C TYR A 42 -9.20 15.27 13.88
N VAL A 43 -10.09 15.75 13.01
CA VAL A 43 -11.54 15.55 13.13
C VAL A 43 -12.04 14.47 12.16
N TYR A 44 -12.99 13.66 12.64
CA TYR A 44 -13.89 12.92 11.75
C TYR A 44 -15.33 13.35 11.96
N GLY A 45 -15.85 13.36 13.19
CA GLY A 45 -17.14 13.97 13.55
C GLY A 45 -18.40 13.29 12.99
N GLY A 46 -18.27 12.26 12.16
CA GLY A 46 -19.41 11.58 11.54
C GLY A 46 -20.26 10.77 12.51
N PRO A 47 -21.58 10.63 12.26
CA PRO A 47 -22.45 9.75 13.03
C PRO A 47 -21.88 8.33 13.14
N ASN A 48 -22.03 7.73 14.32
CA ASN A 48 -21.57 6.38 14.61
C ASN A 48 -20.04 6.17 14.48
N SER A 49 -19.26 7.24 14.54
CA SER A 49 -17.80 7.18 14.61
C SER A 49 -17.30 7.55 16.01
N ALA A 50 -16.16 7.00 16.41
CA ALA A 50 -15.42 7.39 17.61
C ALA A 50 -13.93 7.38 17.31
N ARG A 51 -13.21 8.43 17.70
CA ARG A 51 -11.77 8.58 17.47
C ARG A 51 -10.97 8.56 18.76
N VAL A 52 -11.56 9.00 19.87
CA VAL A 52 -10.93 8.95 21.19
C VAL A 52 -11.07 7.54 21.75
N THR A 53 -10.10 6.70 21.37
CA THR A 53 -9.98 5.31 21.79
C THR A 53 -8.58 5.05 22.33
N ASP A 54 -8.43 4.05 23.19
CA ASP A 54 -7.12 3.61 23.70
C ASP A 54 -6.38 2.66 22.74
N SER A 55 -6.66 2.79 21.44
CA SER A 55 -6.01 2.01 20.40
C SER A 55 -4.63 2.55 20.06
N PHE A 56 -3.70 1.63 19.81
CA PHE A 56 -2.37 1.93 19.29
C PHE A 56 -2.39 1.91 17.76
N GLY A 57 -1.73 2.91 17.17
CA GLY A 57 -1.47 2.99 15.74
C GLY A 57 -0.34 3.97 15.51
N VAL A 58 0.30 3.89 14.34
CA VAL A 58 1.31 4.84 13.89
C VAL A 58 0.79 5.50 12.61
N GLY A 59 0.67 6.82 12.60
CA GLY A 59 0.17 7.57 11.46
C GLY A 59 0.69 9.00 11.39
N PHE A 60 -0.02 9.84 10.63
CA PHE A 60 0.39 11.23 10.39
C PHE A 60 0.52 12.06 11.67
N GLY A 61 -0.39 11.87 12.63
CA GLY A 61 -0.30 12.52 13.95
C GLY A 61 0.97 12.16 14.71
N ASP A 62 1.39 10.90 14.68
CA ASP A 62 2.63 10.46 15.35
C ASP A 62 3.87 11.10 14.70
N PHE A 63 3.88 11.21 13.37
CA PHE A 63 4.92 11.92 12.62
C PHE A 63 5.00 13.41 13.00
N LEU A 64 3.85 14.11 13.05
CA LEU A 64 3.80 15.53 13.42
C LEU A 64 4.27 15.76 14.87
N VAL A 65 3.82 14.92 15.79
CA VAL A 65 4.13 15.06 17.22
C VAL A 65 5.60 14.76 17.51
N SER A 66 6.15 13.70 16.88
CA SER A 66 7.52 13.26 17.15
C SER A 66 8.58 13.95 16.29
N GLY A 67 8.26 14.31 15.05
CA GLY A 67 9.21 14.89 14.10
C GLY A 67 9.14 16.42 13.98
N HIS A 68 7.98 17.02 14.29
CA HIS A 68 7.74 18.45 14.08
C HIS A 68 7.27 19.21 15.33
N HIS A 69 7.23 18.54 16.50
CA HIS A 69 6.83 19.15 17.77
C HIS A 69 5.43 19.81 17.70
N VAL A 70 4.47 19.16 17.03
CA VAL A 70 3.07 19.62 16.94
C VAL A 70 2.20 18.81 17.89
N ILE A 71 1.30 19.44 18.64
CA ILE A 71 0.30 18.72 19.43
C ILE A 71 -0.81 18.25 18.50
N GLU A 72 -1.20 16.98 18.58
CA GLU A 72 -2.40 16.50 17.88
C GLU A 72 -3.54 16.31 18.90
N ALA A 73 -4.70 16.89 18.60
CA ALA A 73 -5.92 16.73 19.37
C ALA A 73 -6.97 15.95 18.57
N GLN A 74 -7.61 14.97 19.21
CA GLN A 74 -8.80 14.29 18.70
C GLN A 74 -9.94 14.53 19.66
N ILE A 75 -11.11 14.89 19.14
CA ILE A 75 -12.27 15.31 19.94
C ILE A 75 -13.50 14.51 19.52
N ASP A 76 -14.04 13.76 20.48
CA ASP A 76 -15.30 13.03 20.37
C ASP A 76 -16.40 13.83 21.08
N GLY A 77 -17.05 14.71 20.31
CA GLY A 77 -18.19 15.53 20.75
C GLY A 77 -19.53 14.82 20.64
N ARG A 78 -20.63 15.58 20.71
CA ARG A 78 -21.99 15.06 20.48
C ARG A 78 -22.13 14.42 19.10
N GLY A 79 -22.88 13.33 19.00
CA GLY A 79 -23.00 12.49 17.79
C GLY A 79 -22.03 11.31 17.68
N THR A 80 -21.04 11.24 18.57
CA THR A 80 -20.04 10.16 18.62
C THR A 80 -20.67 8.83 19.05
N ALA A 81 -20.18 7.72 18.50
CA ALA A 81 -20.51 6.36 18.96
C ALA A 81 -20.02 6.07 20.40
N ASN A 82 -20.38 4.88 20.91
CA ASN A 82 -19.90 4.32 22.19
C ASN A 82 -20.35 5.05 23.47
N GLN A 83 -21.30 5.99 23.37
CA GLN A 83 -21.84 6.75 24.52
C GLN A 83 -23.38 6.73 24.60
N GLY A 84 -24.00 5.67 24.04
CA GLY A 84 -25.45 5.49 24.03
C GLY A 84 -26.16 6.22 22.88
N THR A 85 -27.43 5.88 22.68
CA THR A 85 -28.24 6.42 21.57
C THR A 85 -28.60 7.88 21.77
N ASP A 86 -28.71 8.37 23.00
CA ASP A 86 -29.03 9.76 23.27
C ASP A 86 -27.91 10.68 22.77
N MET A 87 -26.65 10.29 22.98
CA MET A 87 -25.46 10.98 22.45
C MET A 87 -25.34 10.81 20.93
N LEU A 88 -25.64 9.61 20.41
CA LEU A 88 -25.53 9.31 18.98
C LEU A 88 -26.59 10.06 18.15
N PHE A 89 -27.83 10.14 18.64
CA PHE A 89 -28.97 10.71 17.92
C PHE A 89 -29.11 12.22 18.09
N THR A 90 -28.20 12.88 18.82
CA THR A 90 -28.09 14.36 18.82
C THR A 90 -27.74 14.95 17.46
N LEU A 91 -27.53 14.13 16.43
CA LEU A 91 -27.31 14.55 15.04
C LEU A 91 -28.50 14.26 14.11
N ASN A 92 -29.53 13.57 14.61
CA ASN A 92 -30.65 13.13 13.80
C ASN A 92 -31.41 14.33 13.19
N ASN A 93 -31.46 14.38 11.85
CA ASN A 93 -32.01 15.46 11.02
C ASN A 93 -31.25 16.79 11.02
N HIS A 94 -30.05 16.87 11.62
CA HIS A 94 -29.29 18.14 11.67
C HIS A 94 -27.77 17.89 11.74
N LEU A 95 -27.23 17.21 10.73
CA LEU A 95 -25.78 17.17 10.51
C LEU A 95 -25.23 18.60 10.32
N GLY A 96 -23.97 18.83 10.67
CA GLY A 96 -23.31 20.14 10.68
C GLY A 96 -23.68 21.04 11.86
N THR A 97 -24.09 20.50 13.01
CA THR A 97 -24.53 21.30 14.16
C THR A 97 -23.65 21.07 15.40
N VAL A 98 -24.12 20.31 16.39
CA VAL A 98 -23.49 20.16 17.69
C VAL A 98 -22.14 19.48 17.61
N GLU A 99 -21.97 18.50 16.71
CA GLU A 99 -20.70 17.83 16.47
C GLU A 99 -19.61 18.78 15.96
N ILE A 100 -19.99 19.88 15.31
CA ILE A 100 -19.07 20.90 14.80
C ILE A 100 -18.77 21.94 15.88
N ILE A 101 -19.81 22.43 16.56
CA ILE A 101 -19.68 23.43 17.63
C ILE A 101 -18.80 22.87 18.76
N ASP A 102 -18.92 21.58 19.07
CA ASP A 102 -18.11 20.93 20.08
C ASP A 102 -16.62 20.91 19.69
N GLN A 103 -16.26 20.80 18.40
CA GLN A 103 -14.85 20.89 17.98
C GLN A 103 -14.27 22.28 18.26
N ILE A 104 -15.02 23.34 17.94
CA ILE A 104 -14.60 24.73 18.16
C ILE A 104 -14.50 25.01 19.66
N ALA A 105 -15.53 24.67 20.43
CA ALA A 105 -15.61 24.93 21.86
C ALA A 105 -14.51 24.20 22.64
N VAL A 106 -14.30 22.91 22.36
CA VAL A 106 -13.25 22.13 23.01
C VAL A 106 -11.86 22.66 22.64
N THR A 107 -11.62 23.00 21.37
CA THR A 107 -10.33 23.56 20.93
C THR A 107 -10.04 24.86 21.65
N LYS A 108 -11.02 25.76 21.74
CA LYS A 108 -10.88 27.01 22.49
C LYS A 108 -10.61 26.78 23.96
N TYR A 109 -11.30 25.82 24.58
CA TYR A 109 -11.04 25.42 25.96
C TYR A 109 -9.59 24.96 26.15
N LEU A 110 -9.06 24.15 25.25
CA LEU A 110 -7.67 23.69 25.30
C LEU A 110 -6.69 24.89 25.21
N GLN A 111 -6.91 25.81 24.27
CA GLN A 111 -6.10 27.02 24.12
C GLN A 111 -6.10 27.90 25.38
N ASP A 112 -7.25 28.03 26.05
CA ASP A 112 -7.40 28.87 27.24
C ASP A 112 -6.80 28.25 28.50
N ASN A 113 -6.84 26.92 28.62
CA ASN A 113 -6.44 26.21 29.85
C ASN A 113 -5.00 25.68 29.81
N PHE A 114 -4.43 25.50 28.62
CA PHE A 114 -3.06 25.00 28.46
C PHE A 114 -2.16 26.04 27.80
N ASN A 115 -1.38 26.75 28.61
CA ASN A 115 -0.50 27.85 28.19
C ASN A 115 0.58 27.45 27.16
N PHE A 116 0.86 26.16 27.03
CA PHE A 116 1.80 25.59 26.07
C PHE A 116 1.17 25.38 24.68
N ILE A 117 -0.14 25.55 24.51
CA ILE A 117 -0.79 25.53 23.21
C ILE A 117 -0.68 26.91 22.58
N ASP A 118 -0.19 26.95 21.34
CA ASP A 118 -0.09 28.17 20.57
C ASP A 118 -1.39 28.46 19.81
N ALA A 119 -2.20 29.37 20.36
CA ALA A 119 -3.47 29.74 19.77
C ALA A 119 -3.35 30.40 18.39
N ASP A 120 -2.19 30.97 18.03
CA ASP A 120 -1.94 31.57 16.71
C ASP A 120 -1.42 30.54 15.68
N ARG A 121 -1.19 29.29 16.12
CA ARG A 121 -0.76 28.17 15.26
C ARG A 121 -1.59 26.92 15.54
N THR A 122 -2.91 27.09 15.53
CA THR A 122 -3.89 26.01 15.68
C THR A 122 -4.64 25.77 14.36
N GLY A 123 -4.57 24.54 13.85
CA GLY A 123 -5.28 24.13 12.64
C GLY A 123 -6.25 22.96 12.87
N ILE A 124 -7.10 22.68 11.88
CA ILE A 124 -8.02 21.53 11.88
C ILE A 124 -7.97 20.80 10.54
N TRP A 125 -8.06 19.48 10.54
CA TRP A 125 -8.15 18.73 9.29
C TRP A 125 -8.94 17.42 9.42
N GLY A 126 -9.44 16.94 8.29
CA GLY A 126 -10.13 15.66 8.21
C GLY A 126 -10.40 15.18 6.79
N TRP A 127 -10.79 13.91 6.68
CA TRP A 127 -11.09 13.21 5.43
C TRP A 127 -12.57 12.82 5.35
N SER A 128 -13.21 12.92 4.18
CA SER A 128 -14.62 12.55 3.95
C SER A 128 -15.55 13.37 4.87
N TYR A 129 -16.30 12.73 5.78
CA TYR A 129 -17.06 13.46 6.80
C TYR A 129 -16.14 14.36 7.64
N GLY A 130 -14.90 13.95 7.94
CA GLY A 130 -13.93 14.82 8.60
C GLY A 130 -13.57 16.05 7.77
N GLY A 131 -13.58 15.93 6.44
CA GLY A 131 -13.42 17.06 5.53
C GLY A 131 -14.61 18.01 5.57
N TYR A 132 -15.83 17.46 5.62
CA TYR A 132 -17.07 18.23 5.88
C TYR A 132 -16.99 18.95 7.23
N ALA A 133 -16.62 18.23 8.30
CA ALA A 133 -16.55 18.78 9.64
C ALA A 133 -15.50 19.88 9.76
N THR A 134 -14.36 19.72 9.10
CA THR A 134 -13.32 20.76 9.00
C THR A 134 -13.87 22.03 8.33
N ALA A 135 -14.47 21.88 7.15
CA ALA A 135 -15.01 23.02 6.40
C ALA A 135 -16.18 23.69 7.14
N MET A 136 -17.05 22.91 7.78
CA MET A 136 -18.16 23.44 8.58
C MET A 136 -17.68 24.09 9.89
N ALA A 137 -16.59 23.62 10.49
CA ALA A 137 -15.98 24.27 11.65
C ALA A 137 -15.46 25.66 11.26
N LEU A 138 -14.72 25.79 10.16
CA LEU A 138 -14.28 27.09 9.65
C LEU A 138 -15.48 27.99 9.28
N ALA A 139 -16.52 27.44 8.67
CA ALA A 139 -17.75 28.17 8.33
C ALA A 139 -18.46 28.80 9.55
N LYS A 140 -18.22 28.25 10.76
CA LYS A 140 -18.88 28.66 12.01
C LYS A 140 -17.92 29.31 13.01
N ASP A 141 -16.63 29.40 12.71
CA ASP A 141 -15.60 29.87 13.64
C ASP A 141 -15.47 31.39 13.64
N THR A 142 -16.47 32.08 14.20
CA THR A 142 -16.48 33.55 14.30
C THR A 142 -15.46 34.10 15.31
N GLN A 143 -14.81 33.23 16.09
CA GLN A 143 -13.81 33.62 17.09
C GLN A 143 -12.38 33.39 16.61
N ARG A 144 -12.20 32.84 15.39
CA ARG A 144 -10.91 32.50 14.81
C ARG A 144 -10.07 31.60 15.72
N VAL A 145 -10.72 30.59 16.29
CA VAL A 145 -10.09 29.50 17.06
C VAL A 145 -9.09 28.74 16.20
N PHE A 146 -9.39 28.56 14.92
CA PHE A 146 -8.52 27.95 13.93
C PHE A 146 -7.93 28.99 12.99
N GLN A 147 -6.63 28.95 12.74
CA GLN A 147 -5.99 29.79 11.73
C GLN A 147 -6.10 29.18 10.33
N CYS A 148 -6.07 27.85 10.23
CA CYS A 148 -6.15 27.14 8.97
C CYS A 148 -6.95 25.85 9.06
N GLY A 149 -7.49 25.38 7.92
CA GLY A 149 -8.07 24.05 7.82
C GLY A 149 -7.80 23.32 6.51
N ILE A 150 -7.73 21.99 6.59
CA ILE A 150 -7.49 21.11 5.45
C ILE A 150 -8.64 20.11 5.31
N SER A 151 -9.42 20.24 4.25
CA SER A 151 -10.52 19.32 3.94
C SER A 151 -10.12 18.37 2.81
N VAL A 152 -10.09 17.07 3.11
CA VAL A 152 -9.77 16.02 2.12
C VAL A 152 -11.02 15.23 1.74
N ALA A 153 -11.30 15.13 0.44
CA ALA A 153 -12.50 14.51 -0.15
C ALA A 153 -13.81 14.86 0.61
N PRO A 154 -14.09 16.14 0.91
CA PRO A 154 -15.21 16.49 1.78
C PRO A 154 -16.56 16.29 1.10
N VAL A 155 -17.55 15.81 1.85
CA VAL A 155 -18.95 16.06 1.52
C VAL A 155 -19.19 17.56 1.74
N ILE A 156 -19.86 18.23 0.80
CA ILE A 156 -20.12 19.67 0.88
C ILE A 156 -21.62 19.95 1.00
N SER A 157 -22.43 19.20 0.26
CA SER A 157 -23.88 19.29 0.30
C SER A 157 -24.47 17.88 0.24
N TRP A 158 -25.26 17.54 1.25
CA TRP A 158 -25.79 16.19 1.47
C TRP A 158 -26.73 15.72 0.35
N ILE A 159 -27.32 16.63 -0.43
CA ILE A 159 -28.15 16.28 -1.58
C ILE A 159 -27.38 15.56 -2.71
N TYR A 160 -26.04 15.62 -2.70
CA TYR A 160 -25.17 14.96 -3.69
C TYR A 160 -24.46 13.73 -3.15
N TYR A 161 -24.74 13.32 -1.91
CA TYR A 161 -24.17 12.12 -1.31
C TYR A 161 -25.17 10.95 -1.34
N ASP A 162 -24.71 9.72 -1.12
CA ASP A 162 -25.55 8.54 -1.34
C ASP A 162 -26.83 8.56 -0.48
N SER A 163 -27.95 8.12 -1.06
CA SER A 163 -29.27 8.23 -0.43
C SER A 163 -29.42 7.34 0.80
N ILE A 164 -28.83 6.14 0.79
CA ILE A 164 -28.95 5.18 1.89
C ILE A 164 -28.29 5.71 3.17
N TYR A 165 -27.11 6.32 3.03
CA TYR A 165 -26.44 6.99 4.13
C TYR A 165 -27.17 8.28 4.51
N THR A 166 -27.40 9.16 3.54
CA THR A 166 -27.85 10.52 3.83
C THR A 166 -29.25 10.55 4.41
N GLU A 167 -30.20 9.83 3.81
CA GLU A 167 -31.60 9.83 4.27
C GLU A 167 -31.75 9.16 5.64
N ARG A 168 -30.84 8.25 6.03
CA ARG A 168 -30.80 7.66 7.37
C ARG A 168 -30.59 8.71 8.46
N TYR A 169 -29.76 9.72 8.20
CA TYR A 169 -29.41 10.75 9.18
C TYR A 169 -30.13 12.09 8.96
N MET A 170 -30.57 12.39 7.74
CA MET A 170 -31.17 13.67 7.38
C MET A 170 -32.63 13.57 6.92
N GLY A 171 -33.20 12.38 6.76
CA GLY A 171 -34.54 12.22 6.20
C GLY A 171 -34.61 12.65 4.72
N LEU A 172 -35.82 12.83 4.19
CA LEU A 172 -36.02 13.21 2.78
C LEU A 172 -35.79 14.71 2.54
N PRO A 173 -35.13 15.12 1.43
CA PRO A 173 -34.81 16.52 1.12
C PRO A 173 -36.01 17.26 0.51
N ASN A 174 -37.11 17.36 1.26
CA ASN A 174 -38.27 18.15 0.84
C ASN A 174 -38.87 18.92 2.02
N VAL A 175 -39.69 19.91 1.68
CA VAL A 175 -40.27 20.88 2.63
C VAL A 175 -41.11 20.22 3.73
N THR A 176 -41.64 19.02 3.49
CA THR A 176 -42.46 18.28 4.46
C THR A 176 -41.61 17.51 5.47
N TYR A 177 -40.36 17.15 5.11
CA TYR A 177 -39.49 16.31 5.94
C TYR A 177 -38.33 17.10 6.54
N ASN A 178 -37.30 17.47 5.76
CA ASN A 178 -36.11 18.14 6.33
C ASN A 178 -35.36 19.09 5.38
N ASP A 179 -36.04 19.78 4.45
CA ASP A 179 -35.39 20.77 3.56
C ASP A 179 -34.53 21.82 4.33
N ALA A 180 -35.00 22.26 5.49
CA ALA A 180 -34.25 23.19 6.34
C ALA A 180 -32.93 22.61 6.85
N GLY A 181 -32.90 21.33 7.25
CA GLY A 181 -31.67 20.65 7.70
C GLY A 181 -30.67 20.48 6.56
N TYR A 182 -31.13 20.08 5.38
CA TYR A 182 -30.26 20.00 4.18
C TYR A 182 -29.68 21.37 3.82
N ASN A 183 -30.47 22.45 3.91
CA ASN A 183 -29.98 23.79 3.64
C ASN A 183 -29.03 24.32 4.72
N ALA A 184 -29.27 24.02 6.00
CA ALA A 184 -28.41 24.45 7.11
C ALA A 184 -27.03 23.75 7.11
N SER A 185 -26.98 22.53 6.56
CA SER A 185 -25.80 21.69 6.47
C SER A 185 -25.01 21.87 5.17
N ASP A 186 -25.53 22.63 4.20
CA ASP A 186 -24.81 22.93 2.97
C ASP A 186 -23.76 24.03 3.19
N ILE A 187 -22.49 23.67 3.06
CA ILE A 187 -21.37 24.60 3.30
C ILE A 187 -21.37 25.73 2.25
N THR A 188 -21.86 25.50 1.03
CA THR A 188 -21.86 26.53 -0.03
C THR A 188 -22.73 27.74 0.32
N ARG A 189 -23.62 27.60 1.31
CA ARG A 189 -24.48 28.67 1.83
C ARG A 189 -23.84 29.45 2.98
N ASN A 190 -22.76 28.94 3.57
CA ASN A 190 -22.11 29.49 4.77
C ASN A 190 -20.59 29.59 4.54
N ILE A 191 -20.17 30.41 3.59
CA ILE A 191 -18.75 30.53 3.19
C ILE A 191 -18.05 31.79 3.70
N GLU A 192 -18.78 32.75 4.26
CA GLU A 192 -18.23 34.08 4.57
C GLU A 192 -17.07 34.04 5.56
N GLU A 193 -17.12 33.18 6.58
CA GLU A 193 -16.05 33.07 7.58
C GLU A 193 -14.72 32.56 7.00
N PHE A 194 -14.74 31.82 5.86
CA PHE A 194 -13.51 31.34 5.23
C PHE A 194 -12.53 32.46 4.88
N LYS A 195 -12.98 33.70 4.68
CA LYS A 195 -12.07 34.85 4.42
C LYS A 195 -11.12 35.17 5.58
N HIS A 196 -11.36 34.59 6.76
CA HIS A 196 -10.56 34.77 7.96
C HIS A 196 -9.62 33.58 8.26
N HIS A 197 -9.66 32.53 7.43
CA HIS A 197 -8.91 31.30 7.62
C HIS A 197 -8.15 30.91 6.35
N ASP A 198 -6.95 30.35 6.52
CA ASP A 198 -6.26 29.70 5.40
C ASP A 198 -6.91 28.34 5.13
N PHE A 199 -7.30 28.07 3.89
CA PHE A 199 -8.04 26.84 3.55
C PHE A 199 -7.38 26.07 2.42
N LEU A 200 -7.15 24.78 2.64
CA LEU A 200 -6.67 23.83 1.64
C LEU A 200 -7.74 22.76 1.36
N LEU A 201 -8.17 22.69 0.12
CA LEU A 201 -9.13 21.70 -0.37
C LEU A 201 -8.41 20.62 -1.19
N ILE A 202 -8.47 19.36 -0.77
CA ILE A 202 -7.82 18.24 -1.46
C ILE A 202 -8.88 17.24 -1.91
N HIS A 203 -8.94 16.90 -3.20
CA HIS A 203 -9.88 15.86 -3.68
C HIS A 203 -9.41 15.24 -5.00
N GLY A 204 -9.31 13.89 -5.03
CA GLY A 204 -9.07 13.13 -6.26
C GLY A 204 -10.29 13.11 -7.19
N ASN A 205 -10.07 13.17 -8.51
CA ASN A 205 -11.15 13.15 -9.50
C ASN A 205 -11.77 11.76 -9.73
N ALA A 206 -11.15 10.71 -9.21
CA ALA A 206 -11.58 9.32 -9.32
C ALA A 206 -12.24 8.77 -8.03
N ASP A 207 -12.56 9.64 -7.06
CA ASP A 207 -13.28 9.23 -5.85
C ASP A 207 -14.70 8.77 -6.22
N ASP A 208 -14.97 7.49 -5.99
CA ASP A 208 -16.23 6.80 -6.30
C ASP A 208 -17.20 6.79 -5.10
N ASN A 209 -16.78 7.33 -3.96
CA ASN A 209 -17.58 7.39 -2.74
C ASN A 209 -18.07 8.81 -2.46
N VAL A 210 -17.17 9.79 -2.33
CA VAL A 210 -17.55 11.21 -2.29
C VAL A 210 -17.27 11.79 -3.67
N HIS A 211 -18.30 11.95 -4.51
CA HIS A 211 -18.07 12.47 -5.85
C HIS A 211 -17.40 13.86 -5.83
N PHE A 212 -16.42 14.04 -6.72
CA PHE A 212 -15.64 15.28 -6.91
C PHE A 212 -16.50 16.55 -7.09
N GLN A 213 -17.76 16.38 -7.51
CA GLN A 213 -18.77 17.44 -7.55
C GLN A 213 -18.86 18.23 -6.23
N ASN A 214 -18.74 17.57 -5.07
CA ASN A 214 -18.79 18.24 -3.77
C ASN A 214 -17.71 19.33 -3.64
N SER A 215 -16.44 18.97 -3.87
CA SER A 215 -15.34 19.94 -3.84
C SER A 215 -15.50 21.04 -4.88
N MET A 216 -15.91 20.70 -6.11
CA MET A 216 -16.12 21.70 -7.16
C MET A 216 -17.20 22.72 -6.83
N MET A 217 -18.24 22.31 -6.09
CA MET A 217 -19.28 23.24 -5.64
C MET A 217 -18.77 24.22 -4.60
N LEU A 218 -17.97 23.77 -3.62
CA LEU A 218 -17.34 24.66 -2.65
C LEU A 218 -16.35 25.61 -3.33
N SER A 219 -15.47 25.08 -4.20
CA SER A 219 -14.53 25.90 -4.98
C SER A 219 -15.25 27.00 -5.75
N ARG A 220 -16.35 26.65 -6.44
CA ARG A 220 -17.16 27.64 -7.18
C ARG A 220 -17.78 28.69 -6.26
N ALA A 221 -18.26 28.30 -5.08
CA ALA A 221 -18.86 29.21 -4.12
C ALA A 221 -17.82 30.20 -3.56
N LEU A 222 -16.67 29.71 -3.12
CA LEU A 222 -15.55 30.52 -2.63
C LEU A 222 -15.02 31.49 -3.70
N GLN A 223 -14.81 31.00 -4.93
CA GLN A 223 -14.38 31.85 -6.06
C GLN A 223 -15.37 32.97 -6.36
N ARG A 224 -16.69 32.67 -6.34
CA ARG A 224 -17.74 33.69 -6.58
C ARG A 224 -17.78 34.76 -5.49
N ALA A 225 -17.39 34.40 -4.27
CA ALA A 225 -17.28 35.33 -3.15
C ALA A 225 -15.91 36.03 -3.06
N ASN A 226 -14.99 35.78 -4.00
CA ASN A 226 -13.61 36.27 -3.96
C ASN A 226 -12.85 35.85 -2.70
N ILE A 227 -13.10 34.64 -2.20
CA ILE A 227 -12.39 34.07 -1.05
C ILE A 227 -11.25 33.21 -1.56
N TYR A 228 -10.03 33.50 -1.11
CA TYR A 228 -8.83 32.73 -1.48
C TYR A 228 -8.80 31.39 -0.74
N PHE A 229 -8.38 30.35 -1.46
CA PHE A 229 -8.11 29.03 -0.93
C PHE A 229 -7.13 28.32 -1.86
N GLU A 230 -6.42 27.34 -1.32
CA GLU A 230 -5.60 26.43 -2.11
C GLU A 230 -6.40 25.18 -2.47
N GLN A 231 -6.19 24.67 -3.67
CA GLN A 231 -6.84 23.43 -4.12
C GLN A 231 -5.81 22.47 -4.69
N MET A 232 -5.80 21.26 -4.16
CA MET A 232 -5.12 20.11 -4.75
C MET A 232 -6.14 19.19 -5.37
N SER A 233 -6.06 19.03 -6.69
CA SER A 233 -6.86 18.09 -7.45
C SER A 233 -5.95 17.30 -8.38
N ASP A 234 -6.41 16.13 -8.84
CA ASP A 234 -5.68 15.28 -9.80
C ASP A 234 -4.47 14.50 -9.22
N TRP A 235 -4.46 14.24 -7.91
CA TRP A 235 -3.45 13.37 -7.31
C TRP A 235 -3.79 11.90 -7.53
N ARG A 236 -3.28 11.35 -8.64
CA ARG A 236 -3.27 9.91 -8.87
C ARG A 236 -2.23 9.30 -7.93
N GLY A 237 -2.70 8.54 -6.93
CA GLY A 237 -2.00 8.19 -5.69
C GLY A 237 -0.49 7.96 -5.82
N SER A 238 0.29 8.45 -4.85
CA SER A 238 1.73 8.19 -4.78
C SER A 238 2.05 6.97 -3.93
N SER A 239 3.24 6.43 -4.17
CA SER A 239 3.90 5.55 -3.23
C SER A 239 5.36 5.94 -3.12
N PHE A 240 6.02 5.51 -2.05
CA PHE A 240 7.43 5.79 -1.85
C PHE A 240 8.20 4.52 -1.51
N THR A 241 9.48 4.48 -1.88
CA THR A 241 10.40 3.41 -1.51
C THR A 241 11.75 4.00 -1.12
N PHE A 242 12.25 3.63 0.05
CA PHE A 242 13.55 4.08 0.52
C PHE A 242 14.70 3.47 -0.28
N SER A 243 15.77 4.23 -0.45
CA SER A 243 17.08 3.71 -0.84
C SER A 243 17.63 2.74 0.20
N ARG A 244 18.64 1.94 -0.15
CA ARG A 244 19.20 0.90 0.72
C ARG A 244 19.64 1.41 2.10
N ASP A 245 20.23 2.60 2.13
CA ASP A 245 20.75 3.28 3.32
C ASP A 245 19.75 4.24 3.98
N TYR A 246 18.50 4.30 3.48
CA TYR A 246 17.44 5.21 3.95
C TYR A 246 17.78 6.71 3.85
N THR A 247 18.72 7.11 2.98
CA THR A 247 19.05 8.54 2.79
C THR A 247 18.20 9.21 1.70
N LYS A 248 17.60 8.43 0.80
CA LYS A 248 16.78 8.91 -0.32
C LYS A 248 15.47 8.16 -0.41
N ILE A 249 14.49 8.81 -1.04
CA ILE A 249 13.15 8.28 -1.25
C ILE A 249 12.84 8.33 -2.75
N LEU A 250 12.55 7.18 -3.35
CA LEU A 250 11.97 7.11 -4.68
C LEU A 250 10.46 7.30 -4.56
N VAL A 251 9.98 8.45 -5.03
CA VAL A 251 8.57 8.83 -5.05
C VAL A 251 8.00 8.48 -6.42
N ARG A 252 6.99 7.62 -6.43
CA ARG A 252 6.16 7.31 -7.59
C ARG A 252 4.91 8.19 -7.56
N TYR A 253 4.59 8.90 -8.63
CA TYR A 253 3.45 9.81 -8.70
C TYR A 253 2.83 9.82 -10.11
N SER A 254 1.66 10.45 -10.26
CA SER A 254 0.92 10.46 -11.54
C SER A 254 0.61 9.05 -12.04
N VAL A 255 0.20 8.17 -11.14
CA VAL A 255 0.02 6.73 -11.40
C VAL A 255 -1.21 6.48 -12.29
N ARG A 256 -1.06 5.59 -13.27
CA ARG A 256 -2.15 5.05 -14.07
C ARG A 256 -2.02 3.53 -14.11
N SER A 257 -3.04 2.81 -13.66
CA SER A 257 -3.09 1.35 -13.81
C SER A 257 -3.29 0.99 -15.29
N ILE A 258 -2.59 -0.04 -15.75
CA ILE A 258 -2.84 -0.67 -17.06
C ILE A 258 -3.71 -1.91 -16.84
N PHE A 259 -3.19 -2.89 -16.08
CA PHE A 259 -3.84 -4.16 -15.74
C PHE A 259 -3.86 -4.33 -14.21
N ARG A 260 -3.85 -5.55 -13.65
CA ARG A 260 -3.94 -5.77 -12.18
C ARG A 260 -2.73 -5.29 -11.41
N HIS A 261 -1.53 -5.47 -11.96
CA HIS A 261 -0.24 -5.19 -11.31
C HIS A 261 0.57 -4.11 -12.04
N SER A 262 0.40 -4.00 -13.35
CA SER A 262 1.08 -3.02 -14.20
C SER A 262 0.54 -1.64 -14.00
N ILE A 263 1.49 -0.72 -13.88
CA ILE A 263 1.24 0.70 -13.73
C ILE A 263 2.15 1.45 -14.69
N VAL A 264 1.73 2.65 -15.05
CA VAL A 264 2.58 3.67 -15.66
C VAL A 264 2.60 4.85 -14.72
N ALA A 265 3.78 5.34 -14.38
CA ALA A 265 3.91 6.44 -13.43
C ALA A 265 5.14 7.29 -13.73
N LYS A 266 5.16 8.49 -13.17
CA LYS A 266 6.34 9.34 -13.10
C LYS A 266 7.08 9.07 -11.80
N TYR A 267 8.39 9.28 -11.81
CA TYR A 267 9.25 9.01 -10.67
C TYR A 267 10.15 10.20 -10.37
N ALA A 268 10.33 10.47 -9.08
CA ALA A 268 11.28 11.45 -8.58
C ALA A 268 12.04 10.87 -7.38
N VAL A 269 13.30 11.28 -7.23
CA VAL A 269 14.13 10.94 -6.10
C VAL A 269 14.23 12.14 -5.18
N TYR A 270 13.76 11.98 -3.95
CA TYR A 270 13.87 12.96 -2.88
C TYR A 270 15.05 12.62 -1.96
N ASP A 271 16.00 13.54 -1.83
CA ASP A 271 17.13 13.41 -0.92
C ASP A 271 16.79 14.03 0.43
N ILE A 272 16.85 13.22 1.50
CA ILE A 272 16.35 13.60 2.82
C ILE A 272 17.24 14.66 3.47
N ALA A 273 18.56 14.54 3.30
CA ALA A 273 19.52 15.45 3.93
C ALA A 273 19.44 16.85 3.34
N THR A 274 19.29 16.94 2.02
CA THR A 274 19.22 18.22 1.31
C THR A 274 17.80 18.77 1.12
N SER A 275 16.78 17.94 1.36
CA SER A 275 15.38 18.24 1.08
C SER A 275 15.11 18.63 -0.39
N THR A 276 15.87 18.05 -1.32
CA THR A 276 15.74 18.33 -2.76
C THR A 276 15.14 17.14 -3.50
N SER A 277 14.41 17.43 -4.58
CA SER A 277 13.79 16.41 -5.45
C SER A 277 14.32 16.49 -6.88
N THR A 278 14.69 15.36 -7.46
CA THR A 278 15.15 15.25 -8.85
C THR A 278 14.26 14.28 -9.62
N ASN A 279 13.76 14.67 -10.79
CA ASN A 279 12.96 13.77 -11.63
C ASN A 279 13.82 12.66 -12.25
N VAL A 280 13.26 11.45 -12.33
CA VAL A 280 13.86 10.33 -13.06
C VAL A 280 13.42 10.41 -14.53
N SER A 281 14.36 10.18 -15.47
CA SER A 281 14.10 10.20 -16.92
C SER A 281 13.31 11.42 -17.39
N ASN A 282 13.73 12.61 -16.97
CA ASN A 282 13.08 13.88 -17.32
C ASN A 282 11.55 13.92 -17.06
N ALA A 283 11.08 13.15 -16.07
CA ALA A 283 9.66 12.99 -15.74
C ALA A 283 8.81 12.33 -16.85
N ASP A 284 9.44 11.47 -17.65
CA ASP A 284 8.77 10.54 -18.56
C ASP A 284 7.92 9.51 -17.78
N GLU A 285 6.93 8.96 -18.47
CA GLU A 285 6.11 7.86 -17.97
C GLU A 285 6.88 6.53 -18.04
N LEU A 286 7.02 5.85 -16.89
CA LEU A 286 7.77 4.60 -16.76
C LEU A 286 6.85 3.48 -16.29
N ASN A 287 7.04 2.26 -16.80
CA ASN A 287 6.29 1.07 -16.38
C ASN A 287 6.76 0.56 -15.01
N VAL A 288 8.08 0.56 -14.81
CA VAL A 288 8.75 0.09 -13.60
C VAL A 288 9.92 1.02 -13.32
N CYS A 289 10.18 1.33 -12.05
CA CYS A 289 11.42 1.97 -11.61
C CYS A 289 11.77 1.41 -10.23
N ALA A 290 12.98 0.87 -10.08
CA ALA A 290 13.43 0.19 -8.88
C ALA A 290 14.89 0.54 -8.54
N TRP A 291 15.20 0.58 -7.25
CA TRP A 291 16.56 0.72 -6.74
C TRP A 291 17.41 -0.51 -7.06
N SER A 292 18.69 -0.28 -7.35
CA SER A 292 19.72 -1.31 -7.21
C SER A 292 19.69 -1.87 -5.79
N PRO A 293 19.85 -3.19 -5.61
CA PRO A 293 19.78 -3.78 -4.28
C PRO A 293 20.99 -3.40 -3.44
N VAL A 294 22.13 -2.97 -4.00
CA VAL A 294 23.40 -2.78 -3.27
C VAL A 294 23.77 -1.35 -2.94
N ASP A 295 23.16 -0.38 -3.60
CA ASP A 295 23.50 1.03 -3.44
C ASP A 295 22.26 1.91 -3.34
N SER A 296 22.49 3.20 -3.08
CA SER A 296 21.44 4.22 -2.97
C SER A 296 21.54 5.25 -4.09
N ASN A 297 22.15 4.88 -5.22
CA ASN A 297 22.48 5.81 -6.31
C ASN A 297 22.13 5.26 -7.70
N THR A 298 21.76 4.00 -7.83
CA THR A 298 21.49 3.35 -9.11
C THR A 298 20.03 2.93 -9.19
N LEU A 299 19.38 3.26 -10.31
CA LEU A 299 18.01 2.89 -10.65
C LEU A 299 18.00 2.08 -11.94
N ALA A 300 17.19 1.02 -11.98
CA ALA A 300 16.74 0.42 -13.23
C ALA A 300 15.28 0.75 -13.47
N PHE A 301 14.92 1.06 -14.70
CA PHE A 301 13.55 1.37 -15.08
C PHE A 301 13.22 0.90 -16.48
N VAL A 302 11.93 0.79 -16.79
CA VAL A 302 11.43 0.41 -18.11
C VAL A 302 10.63 1.55 -18.70
N LYS A 303 11.01 1.96 -19.91
CA LYS A 303 10.37 3.01 -20.71
C LYS A 303 10.17 2.50 -22.13
N ASP A 304 8.96 2.65 -22.67
CA ASP A 304 8.61 2.19 -24.02
C ASP A 304 9.02 0.73 -24.30
N ASN A 305 8.80 -0.14 -23.31
CA ASN A 305 9.19 -1.56 -23.35
C ASN A 305 10.71 -1.83 -23.45
N ASP A 306 11.55 -0.83 -23.18
CA ASP A 306 13.00 -1.02 -23.05
C ASP A 306 13.52 -0.74 -21.64
N VAL A 307 14.57 -1.46 -21.29
CA VAL A 307 15.21 -1.42 -19.97
C VAL A 307 16.33 -0.38 -19.99
N TYR A 308 16.37 0.45 -18.96
CA TYR A 308 17.35 1.50 -18.76
C TYR A 308 18.01 1.35 -17.39
N LEU A 309 19.25 1.80 -17.30
CA LEU A 309 19.99 1.94 -16.05
C LEU A 309 20.46 3.39 -15.90
N LYS A 310 20.28 3.97 -14.71
CA LYS A 310 20.70 5.33 -14.41
C LYS A 310 21.38 5.38 -13.05
N LYS A 311 22.59 5.95 -13.02
CA LYS A 311 23.15 6.50 -11.77
C LYS A 311 22.59 7.90 -11.58
N LEU A 312 22.18 8.29 -10.38
CA LEU A 312 21.46 9.56 -10.16
C LEU A 312 22.25 10.78 -10.65
N ASP A 313 23.57 10.73 -10.52
CA ASP A 313 24.54 11.74 -10.95
C ASP A 313 25.05 11.55 -12.40
N GLY A 314 24.56 10.53 -13.10
CA GLY A 314 25.01 10.14 -14.44
C GLY A 314 23.93 10.14 -15.51
N GLU A 315 24.38 9.84 -16.73
CA GLU A 315 23.52 9.69 -17.90
C GLU A 315 22.71 8.39 -17.84
N GLU A 316 21.55 8.42 -18.50
CA GLU A 316 20.71 7.25 -18.68
C GLU A 316 21.29 6.34 -19.75
N THR A 317 21.53 5.08 -19.40
CA THR A 317 22.02 4.06 -20.32
C THR A 317 20.88 3.15 -20.72
N ARG A 318 20.49 3.19 -22.01
CA ARG A 318 19.53 2.26 -22.60
C ARG A 318 20.19 0.89 -22.76
N LEU A 319 19.64 -0.13 -22.11
CA LEU A 319 20.19 -1.49 -22.12
C LEU A 319 19.58 -2.36 -23.22
N THR A 320 18.32 -2.18 -23.58
CA THR A 320 17.65 -2.89 -24.69
C THR A 320 17.17 -1.91 -25.75
N ASN A 321 17.06 -2.36 -27.00
CA ASN A 321 16.67 -1.51 -28.13
C ASN A 321 15.67 -2.17 -29.11
N ASP A 322 15.15 -3.33 -28.72
CA ASP A 322 14.21 -4.17 -29.47
C ASP A 322 12.77 -4.06 -28.95
N GLY A 323 12.52 -3.27 -27.90
CA GLY A 323 11.19 -3.05 -27.36
C GLY A 323 10.24 -2.43 -28.38
N ILE A 324 9.02 -2.98 -28.47
CA ILE A 324 7.93 -2.48 -29.30
C ILE A 324 6.68 -2.42 -28.43
N PRO A 325 6.15 -1.23 -28.09
CA PRO A 325 4.96 -1.09 -27.27
C PRO A 325 3.79 -1.95 -27.77
N GLY A 326 3.26 -2.81 -26.89
CA GLY A 326 2.16 -3.71 -27.22
C GLY A 326 2.53 -5.00 -27.96
N VAL A 327 3.81 -5.23 -28.27
CA VAL A 327 4.27 -6.37 -29.08
C VAL A 327 5.52 -7.05 -28.52
N ILE A 328 6.59 -6.29 -28.22
CA ILE A 328 7.82 -6.81 -27.63
C ILE A 328 8.07 -6.09 -26.32
N TYR A 329 8.18 -6.85 -25.23
CA TYR A 329 8.29 -6.35 -23.87
C TYR A 329 9.61 -6.79 -23.24
N ASN A 330 10.39 -5.86 -22.71
CA ASN A 330 11.65 -6.16 -22.02
C ASN A 330 11.60 -5.70 -20.56
N GLY A 331 11.81 -6.63 -19.63
CA GLY A 331 11.84 -6.31 -18.19
C GLY A 331 10.47 -6.00 -17.57
N VAL A 332 9.41 -6.06 -18.36
CA VAL A 332 7.99 -6.01 -17.95
C VAL A 332 7.24 -7.13 -18.67
N PRO A 333 6.21 -7.73 -18.05
CA PRO A 333 5.42 -8.76 -18.71
C PRO A 333 4.46 -8.19 -19.76
N ASP A 334 4.05 -9.04 -20.69
CA ASP A 334 2.81 -8.87 -21.45
C ASP A 334 1.59 -9.22 -20.57
N TRP A 335 0.38 -9.17 -21.13
CA TRP A 335 -0.85 -9.37 -20.36
C TRP A 335 -0.93 -10.75 -19.69
N VAL A 336 -0.63 -11.84 -20.43
CA VAL A 336 -0.83 -13.19 -19.88
C VAL A 336 0.23 -13.53 -18.83
N TYR A 337 1.48 -13.09 -19.01
CA TYR A 337 2.51 -13.28 -17.99
C TYR A 337 2.25 -12.46 -16.74
N GLU A 338 1.68 -11.26 -16.86
CA GLU A 338 1.35 -10.46 -15.68
C GLU A 338 0.27 -11.14 -14.82
N GLU A 339 -0.86 -11.50 -15.44
CA GLU A 339 -2.06 -11.93 -14.74
C GLU A 339 -2.01 -13.40 -14.31
N GLU A 340 -1.47 -14.28 -15.16
CA GLU A 340 -1.62 -15.73 -15.02
C GLU A 340 -0.32 -16.44 -14.61
N VAL A 341 0.85 -15.80 -14.74
CA VAL A 341 2.17 -16.44 -14.50
C VAL A 341 2.94 -15.78 -13.36
N LEU A 342 3.29 -14.50 -13.50
CA LEU A 342 4.20 -13.79 -12.60
C LEU A 342 3.49 -13.08 -11.44
N GLY A 343 2.26 -12.59 -11.64
CA GLY A 343 1.53 -11.81 -10.63
C GLY A 343 2.24 -10.50 -10.26
N SER A 344 2.93 -9.87 -11.22
CA SER A 344 3.82 -8.72 -11.00
C SER A 344 3.88 -7.86 -12.26
N GLY A 345 3.92 -6.53 -12.15
CA GLY A 345 4.14 -5.62 -13.28
C GLY A 345 5.61 -5.49 -13.70
N ALA A 346 6.51 -6.26 -13.09
CA ALA A 346 7.94 -6.26 -13.39
C ALA A 346 8.45 -7.69 -13.68
N ALA A 347 9.32 -7.79 -14.67
CA ALA A 347 10.01 -9.02 -15.10
C ALA A 347 11.52 -8.78 -15.25
N LEU A 348 12.09 -8.06 -14.27
CA LEU A 348 13.52 -7.73 -14.16
C LEU A 348 14.03 -8.06 -12.75
N TRP A 349 15.27 -8.57 -12.66
CA TRP A 349 15.87 -9.04 -11.41
C TRP A 349 17.37 -8.71 -11.35
N PHE A 350 17.77 -7.91 -10.36
CA PHE A 350 19.18 -7.68 -10.05
C PHE A 350 19.82 -8.89 -9.36
N SER A 351 21.10 -9.15 -9.66
CA SER A 351 21.93 -10.05 -8.85
C SER A 351 22.11 -9.50 -7.43
N SER A 352 22.48 -10.37 -6.49
CA SER A 352 22.65 -9.99 -5.07
C SER A 352 23.64 -8.83 -4.88
N ASN A 353 24.71 -8.78 -5.66
CA ASN A 353 25.68 -7.67 -5.69
C ASN A 353 25.32 -6.51 -6.64
N GLY A 354 24.19 -6.57 -7.35
CA GLY A 354 23.76 -5.54 -8.33
C GLY A 354 24.62 -5.43 -9.59
N GLY A 355 25.65 -6.27 -9.76
CA GLY A 355 26.55 -6.24 -10.91
C GLY A 355 25.96 -6.85 -12.19
N LYS A 356 24.89 -7.63 -12.08
CA LYS A 356 24.17 -8.22 -13.21
C LYS A 356 22.67 -7.94 -13.12
N ILE A 357 22.02 -7.88 -14.28
CA ILE A 357 20.58 -7.76 -14.42
C ILE A 357 20.09 -8.89 -15.30
N ALA A 358 19.07 -9.62 -14.83
CA ALA A 358 18.30 -10.56 -15.63
C ALA A 358 16.96 -9.93 -16.00
N ILE A 359 16.47 -10.19 -17.21
CA ILE A 359 15.14 -9.76 -17.67
C ILE A 359 14.47 -10.91 -18.41
N ALA A 360 13.15 -11.00 -18.30
CA ALA A 360 12.36 -11.76 -19.26
C ALA A 360 11.99 -10.83 -20.42
N SER A 361 12.02 -11.38 -21.63
CA SER A 361 11.62 -10.68 -22.86
C SER A 361 10.53 -11.47 -23.54
N PHE A 362 9.41 -10.81 -23.81
CA PHE A 362 8.18 -11.42 -24.32
C PHE A 362 7.93 -10.91 -25.73
N ASN A 363 7.75 -11.84 -26.67
CA ASN A 363 7.44 -11.53 -28.06
C ASN A 363 6.02 -12.02 -28.39
N ASP A 364 5.12 -11.05 -28.57
CA ASP A 364 3.70 -11.26 -28.85
C ASP A 364 3.37 -11.16 -30.34
N THR A 365 4.37 -11.12 -31.23
CA THR A 365 4.15 -10.88 -32.67
C THR A 365 3.17 -11.88 -33.28
N GLU A 366 3.19 -13.13 -32.83
CA GLU A 366 2.30 -14.22 -33.31
C GLU A 366 1.06 -14.42 -32.43
N VAL A 367 0.92 -13.68 -31.33
CA VAL A 367 -0.23 -13.76 -30.43
C VAL A 367 -1.42 -13.04 -31.08
N ASN A 368 -2.61 -13.63 -31.03
CA ASN A 368 -3.79 -13.01 -31.61
C ASN A 368 -4.24 -11.76 -30.83
N GLU A 369 -4.76 -10.77 -31.55
CA GLU A 369 -5.37 -9.59 -30.94
C GLU A 369 -6.82 -9.88 -30.53
N PHE A 370 -7.14 -9.55 -29.30
CA PHE A 370 -8.49 -9.32 -28.83
C PHE A 370 -8.79 -7.82 -28.88
N MET A 371 -9.98 -7.47 -29.34
CA MET A 371 -10.43 -6.07 -29.41
C MET A 371 -11.63 -5.86 -28.48
N TYR A 372 -11.64 -4.73 -27.79
CA TYR A 372 -12.79 -4.25 -27.04
C TYR A 372 -12.95 -2.74 -27.19
N PHE A 373 -14.16 -2.24 -26.92
CA PHE A 373 -14.49 -0.83 -27.09
C PHE A 373 -14.47 -0.10 -25.74
N MET A 374 -13.80 1.05 -25.70
CA MET A 374 -13.76 1.92 -24.53
C MET A 374 -14.68 3.12 -24.76
N TYR A 375 -15.80 3.15 -24.02
CA TYR A 375 -16.72 4.28 -24.03
C TYR A 375 -16.24 5.31 -23.00
N ARG A 376 -15.78 6.46 -23.49
CA ARG A 376 -15.27 7.55 -22.66
C ARG A 376 -16.43 8.35 -22.02
N GLN A 377 -16.08 9.38 -21.25
CA GLN A 377 -17.04 10.17 -20.49
C GLN A 377 -18.13 10.78 -21.40
N PRO A 378 -19.42 10.53 -21.09
CA PRO A 378 -20.53 11.08 -21.87
C PRO A 378 -20.60 12.62 -21.74
N GLY A 379 -21.03 13.28 -22.82
CA GLY A 379 -21.21 14.74 -22.86
C GLY A 379 -19.99 15.55 -23.31
N ASN A 380 -18.85 14.90 -23.58
CA ASN A 380 -17.69 15.54 -24.19
C ASN A 380 -17.68 15.26 -25.71
N LEU A 381 -17.65 16.31 -26.54
CA LEU A 381 -17.62 16.17 -28.01
C LEU A 381 -16.37 15.43 -28.51
N ALA A 382 -15.25 15.49 -27.78
CA ALA A 382 -14.05 14.72 -28.11
C ALA A 382 -14.23 13.21 -27.91
N ASN A 383 -15.23 12.80 -27.13
CA ASN A 383 -15.56 11.41 -26.79
C ASN A 383 -16.79 10.90 -27.55
N GLN A 384 -17.17 11.57 -28.65
CA GLN A 384 -18.38 11.23 -29.40
C GLN A 384 -18.34 9.81 -30.00
N TYR A 385 -17.14 9.31 -30.29
CA TYR A 385 -16.90 7.95 -30.77
C TYR A 385 -16.12 7.16 -29.70
N PHE A 386 -16.38 5.85 -29.62
CA PHE A 386 -15.64 4.95 -28.74
C PHE A 386 -14.22 4.73 -29.27
N ASP A 387 -13.29 4.41 -28.37
CA ASP A 387 -11.96 3.97 -28.77
C ASP A 387 -11.95 2.46 -28.97
N GLU A 388 -11.33 2.00 -30.06
CA GLU A 388 -10.99 0.58 -30.23
C GLU A 388 -9.69 0.28 -29.52
N ILE A 389 -9.75 -0.56 -28.48
CA ILE A 389 -8.56 -1.03 -27.76
C ILE A 389 -8.21 -2.43 -28.26
N LYS A 390 -6.98 -2.59 -28.72
CA LYS A 390 -6.41 -3.86 -29.16
C LYS A 390 -5.43 -4.38 -28.12
N LEU A 391 -5.57 -5.65 -27.77
CA LEU A 391 -4.77 -6.33 -26.77
C LEU A 391 -4.32 -7.69 -27.32
N ARG A 392 -3.02 -7.99 -27.30
CA ARG A 392 -2.55 -9.35 -27.58
C ARG A 392 -2.99 -10.25 -26.42
N TYR A 393 -3.87 -11.22 -26.71
CA TYR A 393 -4.53 -12.04 -25.70
C TYR A 393 -4.63 -13.48 -26.22
N PRO A 394 -3.80 -14.41 -25.73
CA PRO A 394 -3.86 -15.81 -26.15
C PRO A 394 -5.06 -16.50 -25.51
N LYS A 395 -6.12 -16.74 -26.30
CA LYS A 395 -7.22 -17.61 -25.86
C LYS A 395 -6.78 -19.07 -25.81
N ALA A 396 -7.53 -19.90 -25.10
CA ALA A 396 -7.26 -21.35 -25.02
C ALA A 396 -7.01 -21.96 -26.41
N GLY A 397 -5.86 -22.62 -26.57
CA GLY A 397 -5.43 -23.22 -27.84
C GLY A 397 -4.72 -22.28 -28.83
N ALA A 398 -4.74 -20.96 -28.64
CA ALA A 398 -4.02 -20.00 -29.48
C ALA A 398 -2.52 -19.95 -29.16
N THR A 399 -1.72 -19.34 -30.04
CA THR A 399 -0.27 -19.16 -29.81
C THR A 399 -0.01 -18.31 -28.58
N ASN A 400 0.87 -18.79 -27.69
CA ASN A 400 1.36 -18.06 -26.53
C ASN A 400 2.50 -17.11 -26.93
N PRO A 401 2.78 -16.07 -26.14
CA PRO A 401 3.96 -15.24 -26.35
C PRO A 401 5.24 -16.05 -26.17
N HIS A 402 6.23 -15.80 -27.03
CA HIS A 402 7.54 -16.43 -26.93
C HIS A 402 8.38 -15.70 -25.89
N VAL A 403 8.82 -16.41 -24.84
CA VAL A 403 9.61 -15.85 -23.73
C VAL A 403 11.09 -16.20 -23.87
N VAL A 404 11.97 -15.26 -23.56
CA VAL A 404 13.42 -15.50 -23.42
C VAL A 404 13.91 -14.86 -22.12
N LEU A 405 14.67 -15.61 -21.33
CA LEU A 405 15.38 -15.08 -20.16
C LEU A 405 16.77 -14.61 -20.60
N ARG A 406 17.07 -13.32 -20.41
CA ARG A 406 18.35 -12.70 -20.80
C ARG A 406 19.08 -12.16 -19.60
N VAL A 407 20.41 -12.25 -19.59
CA VAL A 407 21.27 -11.71 -18.54
C VAL A 407 22.32 -10.77 -19.13
N LEU A 408 22.52 -9.63 -18.46
CA LEU A 408 23.55 -8.65 -18.78
C LEU A 408 24.43 -8.40 -17.55
N ASP A 409 25.74 -8.36 -17.76
CA ASP A 409 26.68 -7.83 -16.77
C ASP A 409 26.79 -6.32 -16.92
N VAL A 410 26.19 -5.57 -16.00
CA VAL A 410 26.15 -4.10 -16.05
C VAL A 410 27.40 -3.47 -15.44
N SER A 411 28.29 -4.28 -14.84
CA SER A 411 29.60 -3.81 -14.38
C SER A 411 30.62 -3.71 -15.52
N VAL A 412 30.36 -4.38 -16.65
CA VAL A 412 31.22 -4.38 -17.84
C VAL A 412 30.69 -3.36 -18.85
N ALA A 413 31.48 -2.30 -19.11
CA ALA A 413 31.14 -1.33 -20.14
C ALA A 413 31.04 -2.00 -21.52
N GLY A 414 29.90 -1.80 -22.21
CA GLY A 414 29.63 -2.46 -23.48
C GLY A 414 29.28 -3.95 -23.37
N GLY A 415 28.86 -4.42 -22.19
CA GLY A 415 28.34 -5.76 -22.00
C GLY A 415 27.22 -6.10 -22.99
N VAL A 416 27.10 -7.38 -23.33
CA VAL A 416 26.11 -7.90 -24.29
C VAL A 416 25.12 -8.78 -23.56
N TRP A 417 23.84 -8.69 -23.95
CA TRP A 417 22.81 -9.61 -23.47
C TRP A 417 23.13 -11.04 -23.89
N ARG A 418 22.96 -11.96 -22.95
CA ARG A 418 23.13 -13.39 -23.19
C ARG A 418 21.87 -14.12 -22.77
N ASP A 419 21.36 -14.94 -23.68
CA ASP A 419 20.17 -15.74 -23.45
C ASP A 419 20.53 -16.93 -22.56
N VAL A 420 19.73 -17.14 -21.51
CA VAL A 420 19.82 -18.32 -20.66
C VAL A 420 19.18 -19.48 -21.42
N PRO A 421 19.90 -20.60 -21.62
CA PRO A 421 19.36 -21.74 -22.37
C PRO A 421 18.03 -22.26 -21.79
N THR A 422 17.02 -22.38 -22.64
CA THR A 422 15.74 -22.98 -22.28
C THR A 422 15.81 -24.52 -22.33
N PRO A 423 15.25 -25.24 -21.35
CA PRO A 423 15.23 -26.71 -21.32
C PRO A 423 14.12 -27.33 -22.21
N GLU A 424 14.13 -27.02 -23.50
CA GLU A 424 13.09 -27.50 -24.44
C GLU A 424 12.98 -29.03 -24.51
N ASN A 425 14.07 -29.75 -24.23
CA ASN A 425 14.06 -31.21 -24.16
C ASN A 425 13.22 -31.76 -22.98
N ILE A 426 12.89 -30.92 -22.00
CA ILE A 426 12.09 -31.27 -20.81
C ILE A 426 10.69 -30.68 -20.93
N VAL A 427 10.58 -29.39 -21.26
CA VAL A 427 9.32 -28.64 -21.24
C VAL A 427 8.73 -28.34 -22.61
N THR A 428 9.35 -28.86 -23.68
CA THR A 428 9.01 -28.61 -25.09
C THR A 428 9.28 -27.16 -25.54
N THR A 429 9.08 -26.87 -26.83
CA THR A 429 9.29 -25.54 -27.40
C THR A 429 8.23 -24.54 -26.97
N ASP A 430 7.00 -24.99 -26.69
CA ASP A 430 5.90 -24.15 -26.19
C ASP A 430 5.91 -24.19 -24.66
N HIS A 431 6.79 -23.38 -24.09
CA HIS A 431 7.16 -23.38 -22.68
C HIS A 431 6.77 -22.07 -21.99
N ILE A 432 6.75 -22.10 -20.65
CA ILE A 432 6.41 -20.96 -19.80
C ILE A 432 7.54 -20.73 -18.80
N LEU A 433 8.02 -19.48 -18.70
CA LEU A 433 8.93 -19.04 -17.65
C LEU A 433 8.15 -18.70 -16.38
N GLY A 434 8.07 -19.63 -15.44
CA GLY A 434 7.27 -19.45 -14.23
C GLY A 434 7.83 -18.42 -13.26
N THR A 435 9.11 -18.52 -12.92
CA THR A 435 9.74 -17.59 -11.96
C THR A 435 11.27 -17.63 -12.06
N VAL A 436 11.90 -16.54 -11.66
CA VAL A 436 13.35 -16.33 -11.71
C VAL A 436 13.83 -15.82 -10.36
N SER A 437 14.93 -16.37 -9.85
CA SER A 437 15.61 -15.84 -8.67
C SER A 437 17.12 -16.01 -8.77
N TRP A 438 17.87 -15.07 -8.21
CA TRP A 438 19.31 -15.22 -8.07
C TRP A 438 19.62 -16.07 -6.84
N PHE A 439 20.44 -17.11 -7.01
CA PHE A 439 21.00 -17.85 -5.89
C PHE A 439 22.16 -17.05 -5.28
N ASP A 440 23.10 -16.62 -6.12
CA ASP A 440 24.23 -15.75 -5.75
C ASP A 440 24.55 -14.78 -6.91
N ASP A 441 25.73 -14.17 -6.90
CA ASP A 441 26.15 -13.19 -7.91
C ASP A 441 26.36 -13.75 -9.32
N ASN A 442 26.48 -15.07 -9.46
CA ASN A 442 26.79 -15.76 -10.71
C ASN A 442 25.82 -16.90 -11.01
N ARG A 443 24.97 -17.34 -10.10
CA ARG A 443 24.00 -18.41 -10.31
C ARG A 443 22.58 -17.87 -10.30
N ILE A 444 21.87 -18.07 -11.41
CA ILE A 444 20.46 -17.75 -11.56
C ILE A 444 19.63 -19.04 -11.60
N LEU A 445 18.49 -19.01 -10.93
CA LEU A 445 17.51 -20.10 -10.93
C LEU A 445 16.32 -19.70 -11.78
N ALA A 446 15.88 -20.61 -12.65
CA ALA A 446 14.72 -20.40 -13.52
C ALA A 446 13.81 -21.63 -13.48
N LEU A 447 12.53 -21.40 -13.17
CA LEU A 447 11.49 -22.43 -13.24
C LEU A 447 10.85 -22.38 -14.63
N TRP A 448 10.98 -23.45 -15.38
CA TRP A 448 10.36 -23.61 -16.69
C TRP A 448 9.25 -24.65 -16.62
N LEU A 449 8.12 -24.39 -17.29
CA LEU A 449 6.98 -25.30 -17.39
C LEU A 449 6.67 -25.60 -18.84
N ASN A 450 6.13 -26.78 -19.12
CA ASN A 450 5.49 -27.02 -20.41
C ASN A 450 4.17 -26.24 -20.50
N ARG A 451 3.65 -26.01 -21.72
CA ARG A 451 2.36 -25.33 -21.91
C ARG A 451 1.18 -25.96 -21.16
N ARG A 452 1.19 -27.28 -20.95
CA ARG A 452 0.14 -27.97 -20.16
C ARG A 452 0.27 -27.71 -18.65
N GLN A 453 1.40 -27.18 -18.20
CA GLN A 453 1.74 -26.87 -16.81
C GLN A 453 1.69 -28.08 -15.89
N ASN A 454 1.95 -29.28 -16.41
CA ASN A 454 1.99 -30.52 -15.63
C ASN A 454 3.39 -31.14 -15.54
N ILE A 455 4.35 -30.59 -16.28
CA ILE A 455 5.78 -30.89 -16.19
C ILE A 455 6.50 -29.56 -15.99
N ALA A 456 7.40 -29.51 -15.01
CA ALA A 456 8.25 -28.35 -14.81
C ALA A 456 9.67 -28.76 -14.40
N THR A 457 10.62 -27.87 -14.60
CA THR A 457 12.01 -28.05 -14.19
C THR A 457 12.54 -26.75 -13.60
N LEU A 458 13.13 -26.83 -12.41
CA LEU A 458 13.92 -25.75 -11.84
C LEU A 458 15.37 -25.96 -12.27
N GLN A 459 15.90 -25.03 -13.05
CA GLN A 459 17.29 -25.05 -13.47
C GLN A 459 18.14 -24.08 -12.66
N SER A 460 19.38 -24.48 -12.38
CA SER A 460 20.43 -23.61 -11.87
C SER A 460 21.43 -23.33 -12.98
N CYS A 461 21.57 -22.07 -13.37
CA CYS A 461 22.42 -21.64 -14.47
C CYS A 461 23.56 -20.78 -13.94
N THR A 462 24.80 -21.22 -14.18
CA THR A 462 26.01 -20.46 -13.83
C THR A 462 26.39 -19.54 -14.97
N ILE A 463 26.48 -18.24 -14.68
CA ILE A 463 26.80 -17.14 -15.59
C ILE A 463 28.32 -16.94 -15.62
N GLY A 464 29.01 -17.77 -16.40
CA GLY A 464 30.47 -17.69 -16.63
C GLY A 464 30.82 -17.00 -17.95
N SER A 465 31.86 -17.46 -18.64
CA SER A 465 32.08 -17.15 -20.07
C SER A 465 30.92 -17.69 -20.91
N ASP A 466 30.59 -18.95 -20.68
CA ASP A 466 29.41 -19.63 -21.19
C ASP A 466 28.37 -19.75 -20.08
N ILE A 467 27.09 -19.78 -20.45
CA ILE A 467 26.00 -20.04 -19.50
C ILE A 467 25.77 -21.54 -19.45
N VAL A 468 26.03 -22.16 -18.30
CA VAL A 468 25.85 -23.60 -18.09
C VAL A 468 24.67 -23.82 -17.14
N CYS A 469 23.63 -24.48 -17.63
CA CYS A 469 22.41 -24.78 -16.88
C CYS A 469 22.33 -26.26 -16.52
N THR A 470 21.94 -26.54 -15.27
CA THR A 470 21.71 -27.90 -14.76
C THR A 470 20.32 -27.96 -14.13
N GLU A 471 19.55 -29.01 -14.44
CA GLU A 471 18.31 -29.31 -13.72
C GLU A 471 18.63 -29.65 -12.26
N ILE A 472 18.02 -28.92 -11.32
CA ILE A 472 18.16 -29.19 -9.89
C ILE A 472 16.91 -29.87 -9.32
N ILE A 473 15.73 -29.58 -9.86
CA ILE A 473 14.47 -30.20 -9.42
C ILE A 473 13.57 -30.44 -10.64
N HIS A 474 13.05 -31.65 -10.74
CA HIS A 474 12.05 -32.04 -11.72
C HIS A 474 10.66 -32.17 -11.05
N PHE A 475 9.63 -31.60 -11.68
CA PHE A 475 8.24 -31.66 -11.23
C PHE A 475 7.38 -32.38 -12.25
N SER A 476 6.54 -33.31 -11.78
CA SER A 476 5.61 -34.06 -12.63
C SER A 476 4.29 -34.28 -11.89
N GLU A 477 3.22 -33.70 -12.44
CA GLU A 477 1.87 -33.74 -11.88
C GLU A 477 0.90 -34.30 -12.95
N PRO A 478 0.95 -35.59 -13.29
CA PRO A 478 0.25 -36.15 -14.46
C PRO A 478 -1.27 -35.98 -14.40
N ASN A 479 -1.84 -35.91 -13.19
CA ASN A 479 -3.26 -35.76 -12.92
C ASN A 479 -3.66 -34.33 -12.52
N GLY A 480 -2.75 -33.36 -12.63
CA GLY A 480 -2.97 -32.00 -12.17
C GLY A 480 -2.07 -31.00 -12.86
N TRP A 481 -1.59 -30.03 -12.08
CA TRP A 481 -0.70 -28.96 -12.54
C TRP A 481 0.36 -28.66 -11.48
N VAL A 482 1.50 -28.15 -11.92
CA VAL A 482 2.60 -27.69 -11.07
C VAL A 482 2.31 -26.25 -10.64
N SER A 483 2.37 -25.98 -9.34
CA SER A 483 2.25 -24.62 -8.83
C SER A 483 3.53 -23.82 -9.02
N ILE A 484 3.39 -22.57 -9.48
CA ILE A 484 4.49 -21.65 -9.71
C ILE A 484 4.84 -20.96 -8.38
N ASN A 485 5.95 -21.35 -7.75
CA ASN A 485 6.44 -20.75 -6.51
C ASN A 485 7.91 -20.35 -6.66
N ALA A 486 8.22 -19.08 -6.41
CA ALA A 486 9.60 -18.58 -6.42
C ALA A 486 10.41 -19.20 -5.26
N PRO A 487 11.58 -19.82 -5.53
CA PRO A 487 12.43 -20.33 -4.48
C PRO A 487 13.11 -19.17 -3.73
N ARG A 488 13.16 -19.29 -2.40
CA ARG A 488 13.92 -18.39 -1.51
C ARG A 488 15.24 -19.04 -1.16
N CYS A 489 16.34 -18.43 -1.57
CA CYS A 489 17.67 -19.01 -1.46
C CYS A 489 18.52 -18.31 -0.41
N TYR A 490 19.38 -19.10 0.24
CA TYR A 490 20.22 -18.71 1.36
C TYR A 490 21.64 -19.18 1.07
N THR A 491 22.50 -18.24 0.71
CA THR A 491 23.84 -18.53 0.19
C THR A 491 24.78 -19.10 1.24
N ASN A 492 24.71 -18.64 2.50
CA ASN A 492 25.62 -19.12 3.54
C ASN A 492 25.28 -20.57 3.92
N ALA A 493 23.99 -20.87 3.99
CA ALA A 493 23.47 -22.21 4.24
C ALA A 493 23.50 -23.13 3.01
N ASN A 494 23.79 -22.61 1.80
CA ASN A 494 23.79 -23.35 0.54
C ASN A 494 22.47 -24.07 0.22
N ILE A 495 21.34 -23.42 0.49
CA ILE A 495 20.01 -24.03 0.34
C ILE A 495 19.05 -23.11 -0.41
N CYS A 496 18.03 -23.70 -1.05
CA CYS A 496 16.82 -22.99 -1.45
C CYS A 496 15.59 -23.67 -0.86
N LEU A 497 14.62 -22.84 -0.49
CA LEU A 497 13.34 -23.23 0.06
C LEU A 497 12.23 -22.86 -0.91
N MET A 498 11.33 -23.79 -1.20
CA MET A 498 10.17 -23.54 -2.05
C MET A 498 8.95 -24.32 -1.59
N ILE A 499 7.77 -23.84 -1.98
CA ILE A 499 6.52 -24.55 -1.72
C ILE A 499 6.24 -25.48 -2.91
N ALA A 500 6.12 -26.77 -2.64
CA ALA A 500 5.83 -27.79 -3.65
C ALA A 500 4.96 -28.90 -3.05
N ASN A 501 4.32 -29.68 -3.92
CA ASN A 501 3.50 -30.82 -3.50
C ASN A 501 4.39 -31.94 -2.95
N ALA A 502 4.11 -32.41 -1.74
CA ALA A 502 4.63 -33.66 -1.21
C ALA A 502 3.54 -34.39 -0.43
N ASP A 503 3.30 -35.66 -0.78
CA ASP A 503 2.27 -36.52 -0.21
C ASP A 503 0.85 -35.94 -0.30
N GLY A 504 0.56 -35.18 -1.36
CA GLY A 504 -0.76 -34.55 -1.57
C GLY A 504 -0.98 -33.24 -0.79
N TRP A 505 0.06 -32.69 -0.17
CA TRP A 505 0.02 -31.42 0.56
C TRP A 505 1.09 -30.47 0.05
N TYR A 506 0.80 -29.17 0.01
CA TYR A 506 1.86 -28.18 -0.23
C TYR A 506 2.74 -28.07 1.01
N LYS A 507 4.03 -28.41 0.86
CA LYS A 507 5.02 -28.43 1.92
C LYS A 507 6.24 -27.60 1.51
N VAL A 508 7.11 -27.29 2.46
CA VAL A 508 8.39 -26.65 2.13
C VAL A 508 9.39 -27.73 1.72
N TRP A 509 9.80 -27.68 0.45
CA TRP A 509 10.96 -28.39 -0.07
C TRP A 509 12.21 -27.57 0.20
N LYS A 510 13.23 -28.25 0.73
CA LYS A 510 14.59 -27.75 0.92
C LYS A 510 15.49 -28.46 -0.07
N TYR A 511 16.00 -27.73 -1.05
CA TYR A 511 17.08 -28.19 -1.91
C TYR A 511 18.42 -27.78 -1.30
N ASP A 512 19.31 -28.74 -1.11
CA ASP A 512 20.66 -28.54 -0.58
C ASP A 512 21.68 -28.65 -1.72
N PHE A 513 22.42 -27.58 -1.99
CA PHE A 513 23.39 -27.54 -3.09
C PHE A 513 24.66 -28.35 -2.82
N VAL A 514 24.96 -28.65 -1.54
CA VAL A 514 26.12 -29.46 -1.16
C VAL A 514 25.78 -30.94 -1.34
N LEU A 515 24.61 -31.36 -0.84
CA LEU A 515 24.14 -32.74 -0.96
C LEU A 515 23.52 -33.05 -2.33
N GLN A 516 23.14 -32.02 -3.09
CA GLN A 516 22.39 -32.11 -4.35
C GLN A 516 21.09 -32.91 -4.19
N GLN A 517 20.39 -32.68 -3.08
CA GLN A 517 19.20 -33.43 -2.71
C GLN A 517 18.07 -32.51 -2.25
N THR A 518 16.84 -32.97 -2.51
CA THR A 518 15.63 -32.33 -2.01
C THR A 518 15.09 -33.09 -0.81
N SER A 519 14.70 -32.36 0.23
CA SER A 519 14.02 -32.91 1.41
C SER A 519 12.80 -32.08 1.77
N THR A 520 11.82 -32.68 2.44
CA THR A 520 10.64 -31.98 2.96
C THR A 520 10.86 -31.64 4.44
N ILE A 521 10.67 -30.37 4.84
CA ILE A 521 11.03 -29.89 6.19
C ILE A 521 9.85 -29.36 7.01
N THR A 522 8.62 -29.58 6.56
CA THR A 522 7.40 -29.20 7.30
C THR A 522 6.55 -30.42 7.70
N PRO A 523 5.71 -30.30 8.75
CA PRO A 523 4.85 -31.38 9.21
C PRO A 523 3.93 -31.99 8.15
N SER A 524 3.51 -33.22 8.38
CA SER A 524 2.47 -33.91 7.59
C SER A 524 1.06 -33.36 7.90
N GLN A 525 0.14 -33.43 6.93
CA GLN A 525 -1.26 -33.00 7.05
C GLN A 525 -1.48 -31.47 7.24
N PHE A 526 -0.59 -30.63 6.69
CA PHE A 526 -0.76 -29.18 6.61
C PHE A 526 -0.46 -28.70 5.19
N THR A 527 -1.15 -27.63 4.77
CA THR A 527 -0.85 -26.90 3.52
C THR A 527 -0.09 -25.63 3.86
N VAL A 528 1.18 -25.56 3.48
CA VAL A 528 1.99 -24.35 3.55
C VAL A 528 1.51 -23.37 2.49
N SER A 529 1.22 -22.14 2.92
CA SER A 529 0.67 -21.08 2.06
C SER A 529 1.67 -19.97 1.75
N SER A 530 2.69 -19.77 2.58
CA SER A 530 3.76 -18.79 2.34
C SER A 530 4.99 -19.10 3.19
N ILE A 531 6.18 -18.75 2.70
CA ILE A 531 7.45 -18.81 3.43
C ILE A 531 7.84 -17.37 3.78
N TYR A 532 8.00 -17.05 5.07
CA TYR A 532 8.50 -15.74 5.51
C TYR A 532 10.02 -15.67 5.40
N GLY A 533 10.69 -16.78 5.70
CA GLY A 533 12.10 -16.99 5.41
C GLY A 533 12.77 -17.93 6.39
N TYR A 534 14.10 -17.94 6.37
CA TYR A 534 14.93 -18.86 7.14
C TYR A 534 16.04 -18.07 7.83
N ASP A 535 16.11 -18.24 9.14
CA ASP A 535 17.16 -17.67 9.98
C ASP A 535 18.38 -18.59 9.93
N GLU A 536 19.39 -18.20 9.13
CA GLU A 536 20.64 -18.97 8.96
C GLU A 536 21.45 -19.09 10.25
N VAL A 537 21.28 -18.15 11.20
CA VAL A 537 22.05 -18.15 12.45
C VAL A 537 21.49 -19.17 13.43
N ASN A 538 20.16 -19.22 13.56
CA ASN A 538 19.49 -20.11 14.52
C ASN A 538 18.88 -21.35 13.88
N ASN A 539 19.00 -21.53 12.55
CA ASN A 539 18.47 -22.64 11.78
C ASN A 539 16.95 -22.83 11.94
N ASN A 540 16.18 -21.73 11.88
CA ASN A 540 14.72 -21.76 12.03
C ASN A 540 14.03 -21.35 10.72
N LEU A 541 13.03 -22.13 10.30
CA LEU A 541 12.13 -21.81 9.19
C LEU A 541 10.86 -21.13 9.70
N TYR A 542 10.51 -19.98 9.11
CA TYR A 542 9.27 -19.26 9.39
C TYR A 542 8.34 -19.31 8.18
N TYR A 543 7.10 -19.73 8.41
CA TYR A 543 6.12 -19.93 7.34
C TYR A 543 4.68 -19.80 7.86
N THR A 544 3.74 -19.67 6.94
CA THR A 544 2.31 -19.76 7.25
C THR A 544 1.75 -21.06 6.72
N ALA A 545 0.96 -21.78 7.52
CA ALA A 545 0.30 -23.00 7.09
C ALA A 545 -1.15 -23.09 7.57
N VAL A 546 -1.89 -23.94 6.85
CA VAL A 546 -3.29 -24.27 7.05
C VAL A 546 -3.36 -25.72 7.55
N PRO A 547 -3.91 -25.99 8.75
CA PRO A 547 -4.14 -27.34 9.24
C PRO A 547 -5.11 -28.12 8.34
N GLY A 548 -4.78 -29.37 8.01
CA GLY A 548 -5.62 -30.21 7.15
C GLY A 548 -7.02 -30.51 7.75
N SER A 549 -7.13 -30.54 9.07
CA SER A 549 -8.42 -30.70 9.77
C SER A 549 -9.27 -29.43 9.81
N ASN A 550 -8.65 -28.25 9.62
CA ASN A 550 -9.30 -26.95 9.73
C ASN A 550 -8.86 -26.04 8.57
N PRO A 551 -9.34 -26.28 7.34
CA PRO A 551 -8.93 -25.52 6.15
C PRO A 551 -9.27 -24.02 6.21
N GLN A 552 -10.22 -23.64 7.08
CA GLN A 552 -10.58 -22.25 7.36
C GLN A 552 -9.59 -21.51 8.27
N GLN A 553 -8.63 -22.22 8.87
CA GLN A 553 -7.63 -21.66 9.78
C GLN A 553 -6.32 -21.36 9.07
N ARG A 554 -5.59 -20.37 9.57
CA ARG A 554 -4.27 -20.00 9.07
C ARG A 554 -3.40 -19.58 10.24
N HIS A 555 -2.22 -20.17 10.36
CA HIS A 555 -1.32 -19.92 11.47
C HIS A 555 0.11 -19.71 11.01
N VAL A 556 0.88 -18.96 11.82
CA VAL A 556 2.31 -18.75 11.62
C VAL A 556 3.08 -19.79 12.44
N PHE A 557 4.07 -20.41 11.80
CA PHE A 557 4.90 -21.46 12.38
C PHE A 557 6.37 -21.07 12.36
N ARG A 558 7.08 -21.58 13.37
CA ARG A 558 8.53 -21.71 13.40
C ARG A 558 8.85 -23.20 13.44
N ASP A 559 9.36 -23.74 12.34
CA ASP A 559 9.57 -25.18 12.15
C ASP A 559 8.28 -25.97 12.48
N ASN A 560 8.30 -26.83 13.49
CA ASN A 560 7.14 -27.59 13.93
C ASN A 560 6.31 -26.90 15.03
N THR A 561 6.72 -25.70 15.47
CA THR A 561 6.06 -24.96 16.55
C THR A 561 5.09 -23.91 15.99
N CYS A 562 3.82 -23.99 16.36
CA CYS A 562 2.85 -22.96 16.01
C CYS A 562 3.00 -21.72 16.91
N LEU A 563 3.29 -20.55 16.33
CA LEU A 563 3.46 -19.31 17.07
C LEU A 563 2.13 -18.64 17.42
N THR A 564 1.10 -18.85 16.60
CA THR A 564 -0.20 -18.16 16.73
C THR A 564 -1.31 -19.01 17.33
N CYS A 565 -1.14 -20.33 17.47
CA CYS A 565 -2.22 -21.24 17.89
C CYS A 565 -2.70 -21.00 19.33
N SER A 566 -1.83 -20.48 20.19
CA SER A 566 -2.18 -20.12 21.58
C SER A 566 -2.41 -18.61 21.74
N SER A 567 -2.40 -17.84 20.65
CA SER A 567 -2.69 -16.41 20.70
C SER A 567 -4.19 -16.21 20.90
N LYS A 568 -4.52 -15.31 21.83
CA LYS A 568 -5.90 -14.95 22.16
C LYS A 568 -6.11 -13.46 21.94
N SER A 569 -7.31 -13.11 21.53
CA SER A 569 -7.76 -11.72 21.54
C SER A 569 -7.79 -11.17 22.97
N PRO A 570 -7.87 -9.84 23.16
CA PRO A 570 -8.08 -9.24 24.48
C PRO A 570 -9.30 -9.81 25.24
N GLU A 571 -10.30 -10.29 24.51
CA GLU A 571 -11.52 -10.92 25.03
C GLU A 571 -11.37 -12.43 25.31
N GLY A 572 -10.16 -12.99 25.13
CA GLY A 572 -9.86 -14.39 25.43
C GLY A 572 -10.25 -15.40 24.33
N VAL A 573 -10.60 -14.92 23.13
CA VAL A 573 -10.97 -15.76 21.98
C VAL A 573 -9.72 -16.21 21.21
N ASP A 574 -9.62 -17.49 20.89
CA ASP A 574 -8.48 -18.04 20.16
C ASP A 574 -8.37 -17.44 18.74
N CYS A 575 -7.16 -17.06 18.36
CA CYS A 575 -6.87 -16.60 17.00
C CYS A 575 -6.91 -17.77 16.03
N SER A 576 -7.75 -17.70 14.99
CA SER A 576 -7.91 -18.77 14.00
C SER A 576 -7.33 -18.41 12.63
N TYR A 577 -7.14 -17.12 12.35
CA TYR A 577 -6.61 -16.64 11.08
C TYR A 577 -5.53 -15.58 11.34
N ALA A 578 -4.27 -15.93 11.09
CA ALA A 578 -3.12 -15.10 11.43
C ALA A 578 -2.11 -14.99 10.29
N SER A 579 -1.32 -13.91 10.34
CA SER A 579 -0.18 -13.65 9.47
C SER A 579 0.99 -13.07 10.28
N GLY A 580 2.17 -13.02 9.68
CA GLY A 580 3.39 -12.54 10.31
C GLY A 580 4.15 -11.56 9.43
N SER A 581 4.92 -10.69 10.06
CA SER A 581 5.94 -9.85 9.44
C SER A 581 7.22 -9.96 10.25
N PHE A 582 8.35 -10.21 9.61
CA PHE A 582 9.62 -10.48 10.28
C PHE A 582 10.63 -9.38 9.97
N SER A 583 11.40 -8.99 10.98
CA SER A 583 12.61 -8.18 10.79
C SER A 583 13.60 -8.89 9.86
N ARG A 584 14.47 -8.14 9.17
CA ARG A 584 15.41 -8.69 8.18
C ARG A 584 16.35 -9.76 8.76
N ASP A 585 16.69 -9.64 10.04
CA ASP A 585 17.57 -10.55 10.78
C ASP A 585 16.79 -11.58 11.61
N PHE A 586 15.47 -11.65 11.45
CA PHE A 586 14.56 -12.49 12.24
C PHE A 586 14.66 -12.30 13.76
N SER A 587 15.22 -11.18 14.26
CA SER A 587 15.32 -10.90 15.71
C SER A 587 13.98 -10.55 16.36
N HIS A 588 13.06 -9.99 15.58
CA HIS A 588 11.71 -9.61 15.96
C HIS A 588 10.70 -10.01 14.88
N TYR A 589 9.45 -10.20 15.30
CA TYR A 589 8.32 -10.39 14.40
C TYR A 589 7.07 -9.69 14.92
N ALA A 590 6.21 -9.28 14.00
CA ALA A 590 4.84 -8.84 14.27
C ALA A 590 3.89 -9.95 13.82
N LEU A 591 3.09 -10.50 14.74
CA LEU A 591 2.01 -11.44 14.40
C LEU A 591 0.69 -10.68 14.40
N THR A 592 -0.01 -10.73 13.29
CA THR A 592 -1.33 -10.11 13.12
C THR A 592 -2.38 -11.21 13.10
N CYS A 593 -3.25 -11.22 14.11
CA CYS A 593 -4.48 -11.98 14.06
C CYS A 593 -5.53 -11.16 13.29
N SER A 594 -6.19 -11.76 12.32
CA SER A 594 -7.22 -11.13 11.47
C SER A 594 -8.60 -11.77 11.62
N GLY A 595 -8.74 -12.76 12.50
CA GLY A 595 -10.02 -13.42 12.77
C GLY A 595 -9.92 -14.49 13.85
N PRO A 596 -11.04 -14.82 14.52
CA PRO A 596 -12.41 -14.42 14.18
C PRO A 596 -12.86 -13.08 14.78
N THR A 597 -12.08 -12.51 15.70
CA THR A 597 -12.33 -11.19 16.30
C THR A 597 -11.74 -10.07 15.45
N PRO A 598 -12.02 -8.78 15.76
CA PRO A 598 -11.33 -7.67 15.13
C PRO A 598 -9.80 -7.84 15.16
N SER A 599 -9.14 -7.39 14.10
CA SER A 599 -7.72 -7.65 13.91
C SER A 599 -6.87 -6.96 14.99
N TYR A 600 -5.87 -7.67 15.50
CA TYR A 600 -4.89 -7.15 16.44
C TYR A 600 -3.50 -7.66 16.06
N THR A 601 -2.46 -6.90 16.44
CA THR A 601 -1.07 -7.23 16.13
C THR A 601 -0.21 -7.20 17.38
N HIS A 602 0.62 -8.23 17.57
CA HIS A 602 1.61 -8.30 18.63
C HIS A 602 3.01 -8.24 18.03
N LEU A 603 3.85 -7.35 18.56
CA LEU A 603 5.27 -7.31 18.25
C LEU A 603 6.04 -8.07 19.34
N THR A 604 6.82 -9.06 18.95
CA THR A 604 7.55 -9.94 19.87
C THR A 604 8.98 -10.12 19.40
N LYS A 605 9.92 -10.21 20.35
CA LYS A 605 11.29 -10.62 20.07
C LYS A 605 11.36 -12.14 19.94
N THR A 606 12.02 -12.64 18.90
CA THR A 606 11.97 -14.05 18.49
C THR A 606 12.54 -15.02 19.53
N SER A 607 13.38 -14.54 20.45
CA SER A 607 13.92 -15.31 21.57
C SER A 607 12.91 -15.58 22.70
N TYR A 608 11.79 -14.85 22.75
CA TYR A 608 10.73 -15.09 23.73
C TYR A 608 9.62 -15.93 23.09
N SER A 609 9.39 -17.14 23.62
CA SER A 609 8.15 -17.85 23.31
C SER A 609 7.01 -17.26 24.15
N ILE A 610 5.82 -17.15 23.56
CA ILE A 610 4.58 -16.80 24.28
C ILE A 610 4.11 -17.99 25.16
N LEU A 611 4.86 -19.09 25.18
CA LEU A 611 4.58 -20.25 26.02
C LEU A 611 4.98 -19.97 27.48
N GLY A 612 4.04 -19.36 28.22
CA GLY A 612 4.00 -19.45 29.68
C GLY A 612 4.28 -18.14 30.43
N LYS A 613 3.25 -17.30 30.52
CA LYS A 613 2.91 -16.66 31.80
C LYS A 613 1.43 -16.89 32.05
N ALA A 614 1.15 -17.98 32.76
CA ALA A 614 -0.06 -18.11 33.57
C ALA A 614 0.14 -17.29 34.86
#